data_AF-V4MH73-F1
#
_entry.id   AF-V4MH73-F1
#
_cell.length_a   1.000
_cell.length_b   1.000
_cell.length_c   1.000
_cell.angle_alpha   90.00
_cell.angle_beta   90.00
_cell.angle_gamma   90.00
#
_symmetry.space_group_name_H-M   'P 1'
#
loop_
_entity.id
_entity.type
_entity.pdbx_description
1 polymer ?
#
loop_
_entity_poly.entity_id
_entity_poly.type
_entity_poly.pdbx_seq_one_letter_code
_entity_poly.pdbx_strand_id
1 'polypeptide(L)'
;MDSSRSLEHVLSMQGGEDDVSYAKNSYGPAAACWRKLAVVDGVDEPEPELEVFFSDLPSNDFNTLFRSLEKQVNGSSQNKYFAAGVPGSFYKRLFPKGELHVVVTTSALQWLSLRYMYLLN
;
A
#
# COMPACT_ATOMS: atom_id res chain seq x y z
N MET A 1 4.16 -34.63 -5.04
CA MET A 1 3.00 -33.83 -5.48
C MET A 1 2.92 -32.62 -4.56
N ASP A 2 3.34 -31.47 -5.05
CA ASP A 2 3.40 -30.21 -4.28
C ASP A 2 2.01 -29.56 -4.27
N SER A 3 1.30 -29.72 -3.16
CA SER A 3 -0.06 -29.21 -2.96
C SER A 3 -0.10 -27.82 -2.29
N SER A 4 1.04 -27.11 -2.18
CA SER A 4 1.06 -25.74 -1.63
C SER A 4 1.50 -24.70 -2.66
N ARG A 5 0.74 -24.55 -3.75
CA ARG A 5 0.96 -23.41 -4.65
C ARG A 5 0.46 -22.14 -3.97
N SER A 6 1.39 -21.35 -3.44
CA SER A 6 1.17 -20.00 -2.92
C SER A 6 0.34 -19.17 -3.90
N LEU A 7 -0.67 -18.46 -3.39
CA LEU A 7 -1.54 -17.62 -4.22
C LEU A 7 -0.90 -16.28 -4.60
N GLU A 8 0.32 -16.00 -4.12
CA GLU A 8 1.00 -14.72 -4.32
C GLU A 8 1.33 -14.39 -5.79
N HIS A 9 1.31 -15.40 -6.68
CA HIS A 9 1.48 -15.18 -8.13
C HIS A 9 0.15 -15.00 -8.89
N VAL A 10 -0.99 -15.24 -8.23
CA VAL A 10 -2.32 -15.22 -8.84
C VAL A 10 -3.15 -14.02 -8.37
N LEU A 11 -2.88 -13.54 -7.15
CA LEU A 11 -3.65 -12.50 -6.49
C LEU A 11 -2.94 -11.14 -6.53
N SER A 12 -2.70 -10.60 -7.71
CA SER A 12 -2.25 -9.20 -7.84
C SER A 12 -3.46 -8.30 -8.08
N MET A 13 -3.45 -7.11 -7.47
CA MET A 13 -4.33 -6.02 -7.88
C MET A 13 -4.11 -5.70 -9.36
N GLN A 14 -5.14 -5.15 -10.00
CA GLN A 14 -5.08 -4.68 -11.37
C GLN A 14 -4.07 -3.53 -11.47
N GLY A 15 -3.14 -3.63 -12.42
CA GLY A 15 -2.26 -2.53 -12.82
C GLY A 15 -2.99 -1.51 -13.71
N GLY A 16 -2.29 -0.47 -14.14
CA GLY A 16 -2.86 0.56 -15.02
C GLY A 16 -3.42 1.79 -14.29
N GLU A 17 -4.13 2.65 -15.02
CA GLU A 17 -4.57 3.97 -14.55
C GLU A 17 -6.08 4.06 -14.25
N ASP A 18 -6.83 2.95 -14.36
CA ASP A 18 -8.27 2.91 -14.09
C ASP A 18 -8.60 3.03 -12.60
N ASP A 19 -9.90 3.22 -12.28
CA ASP A 19 -10.37 3.45 -10.90
C ASP A 19 -10.22 2.23 -9.99
N VAL A 20 -10.04 1.02 -10.55
CA VAL A 20 -9.81 -0.21 -9.80
C VAL A 20 -8.33 -0.56 -9.67
N SER A 21 -7.45 0.27 -10.25
CA SER A 21 -6.01 0.07 -10.22
C SER A 21 -5.44 0.18 -8.80
N TYR A 22 -4.37 -0.55 -8.57
CA TYR A 22 -3.61 -0.47 -7.33
C TYR A 22 -3.20 0.97 -6.97
N ALA A 23 -2.75 1.73 -7.97
CA ALA A 23 -2.30 3.10 -7.77
C ALA A 23 -3.43 3.99 -7.22
N LYS A 24 -4.65 3.86 -7.74
CA LYS A 24 -5.82 4.61 -7.28
C LYS A 24 -6.32 4.12 -5.92
N ASN A 25 -6.39 2.81 -5.70
CA ASN A 25 -6.83 2.24 -4.43
C ASN A 25 -5.87 2.55 -3.27
N SER A 26 -4.58 2.72 -3.56
CA SER A 26 -3.55 3.02 -2.54
C SER A 26 -3.50 4.50 -2.16
N TYR A 27 -3.75 5.39 -3.12
CA TYR A 27 -3.61 6.84 -2.90
C TYR A 27 -4.69 7.43 -1.98
N GLY A 28 -5.96 7.03 -2.14
CA GLY A 28 -7.06 7.58 -1.35
C GLY A 28 -6.85 7.44 0.17
N PRO A 29 -6.55 6.22 0.66
CA PRO A 29 -6.20 5.99 2.07
C PRO A 29 -4.95 6.76 2.52
N ALA A 30 -3.88 6.81 1.72
CA ALA A 30 -2.67 7.55 2.05
C ALA A 30 -2.94 9.05 2.22
N ALA A 31 -3.66 9.66 1.28
CA ALA A 31 -4.06 11.06 1.34
C ALA A 31 -5.00 11.37 2.53
N ALA A 32 -5.87 10.43 2.89
CA ALA A 32 -6.73 10.57 4.07
C ALA A 32 -5.93 10.50 5.38
N CYS A 33 -4.91 9.64 5.45
CA CYS A 33 -4.01 9.57 6.61
C CYS A 33 -3.19 10.86 6.74
N TRP A 34 -2.61 11.33 5.63
CA TRP A 34 -1.90 12.61 5.59
C TRP A 34 -2.76 13.75 6.13
N ARG A 35 -3.99 13.93 5.62
CA ARG A 35 -4.89 15.00 6.09
C ARG A 35 -5.22 14.91 7.57
N LYS A 36 -5.33 13.69 8.13
CA LYS A 36 -5.61 13.52 9.56
C LYS A 36 -4.38 13.81 10.42
N LEU A 37 -3.21 13.37 9.98
CA LEU A 37 -1.95 13.56 10.71
C LEU A 37 -1.47 15.01 10.63
N ALA A 38 -1.72 15.71 9.52
CA ALA A 38 -1.37 17.12 9.36
C ALA A 38 -2.29 18.09 10.14
N VAL A 39 -3.42 17.62 10.67
CA VAL A 39 -4.41 18.43 11.42
C VAL A 39 -4.27 18.27 12.94
N VAL A 40 -3.39 17.38 13.40
CA VAL A 40 -2.96 17.21 14.79
C VAL A 40 -1.60 17.92 14.86
N ASP A 41 -1.40 19.11 15.42
CA ASP A 41 -2.01 19.78 16.55
C ASP A 41 -2.11 21.31 16.29
N GLY A 42 -3.05 21.99 16.95
CA GLY A 42 -3.18 23.47 16.95
C GLY A 42 -2.06 24.19 17.71
N VAL A 43 -0.82 23.74 17.53
CA VAL A 43 0.40 24.21 18.17
C VAL A 43 1.33 24.67 17.05
N ASP A 44 2.10 25.73 17.28
CA ASP A 44 3.11 26.30 16.36
C ASP A 44 4.29 25.34 16.05
N GLU A 45 4.07 24.02 16.16
CA GLU A 45 5.07 23.00 15.84
C GLU A 45 5.17 22.79 14.33
N PRO A 46 6.39 22.53 13.82
CA PRO A 46 6.59 22.23 12.41
C PRO A 46 5.83 20.97 12.00
N GLU A 47 5.20 21.00 10.82
CA GLU A 47 4.55 19.83 10.22
C GLU A 47 5.52 18.63 10.23
N PRO A 48 5.10 17.44 10.73
CA PRO A 48 5.99 16.28 10.77
C PRO A 48 6.31 15.80 9.35
N GLU A 49 7.56 15.39 9.13
CA GLU A 49 7.93 14.69 7.91
C GLU A 49 7.32 13.28 7.93
N LEU A 50 6.56 12.95 6.89
CA LEU A 50 5.93 11.63 6.77
C LEU A 50 6.61 10.79 5.70
N GLU A 51 6.94 9.56 6.07
CA GLU A 51 7.35 8.51 5.14
C GLU A 51 6.19 7.51 4.98
N VAL A 52 5.81 7.25 3.72
CA VAL A 52 4.68 6.40 3.36
C VAL A 52 5.17 5.24 2.52
N PHE A 53 4.97 4.03 3.05
CA PHE A 53 5.31 2.79 2.38
C PHE A 53 4.08 2.18 1.71
N PHE A 54 4.15 1.99 0.40
CA PHE A 54 3.18 1.29 -0.41
C PHE A 54 3.62 -0.17 -0.55
N SER A 55 3.00 -1.07 0.20
CA SER A 55 3.30 -2.51 0.13
C SER A 55 2.28 -3.26 -0.72
N ASP A 56 2.75 -4.16 -1.58
CA ASP A 56 1.94 -5.16 -2.29
C ASP A 56 2.85 -6.29 -2.78
N LEU A 57 2.28 -7.31 -3.40
CA LEU A 57 3.02 -8.42 -4.00
C LEU A 57 4.01 -7.94 -5.07
N PRO A 58 5.15 -8.63 -5.26
CA PRO A 58 6.14 -8.24 -6.27
C PRO A 58 5.62 -8.23 -7.71
N SER A 59 4.52 -8.94 -7.98
CA SER A 59 3.84 -8.98 -9.28
C SER A 59 3.02 -7.73 -9.59
N ASN A 60 2.81 -6.86 -8.61
CA ASN A 60 2.00 -5.67 -8.75
C ASN A 60 2.72 -4.56 -9.54
N ASP A 61 1.96 -3.66 -10.16
CA ASP A 61 2.49 -2.60 -11.03
C ASP A 61 2.94 -1.35 -10.25
N PHE A 62 4.09 -1.46 -9.59
CA PHE A 62 4.72 -0.32 -8.90
C PHE A 62 5.12 0.82 -9.84
N ASN A 63 5.40 0.55 -11.12
CA ASN A 63 5.80 1.59 -12.07
C ASN A 63 4.67 2.60 -12.28
N THR A 64 3.44 2.10 -12.42
CA THR A 64 2.27 2.98 -12.56
C THR A 64 1.98 3.74 -11.27
N LEU A 65 2.16 3.11 -10.10
CA LEU A 65 2.11 3.82 -8.81
C LEU A 65 3.09 5.00 -8.78
N PHE A 66 4.38 4.77 -9.08
CA PHE A 66 5.39 5.83 -8.97
C PHE A 66 5.16 6.98 -9.95
N ARG A 67 4.75 6.70 -11.20
CA ARG A 67 4.36 7.75 -12.16
C ARG A 67 3.17 8.56 -11.68
N SER A 68 2.21 7.92 -11.01
CA SER A 68 1.03 8.59 -10.44
C SER A 68 1.43 9.49 -9.27
N LEU A 69 2.27 8.99 -8.36
CA LEU A 69 2.80 9.74 -7.22
C LEU A 69 3.61 10.96 -7.66
N GLU A 70 4.48 10.82 -8.67
CA GLU A 70 5.26 11.93 -9.22
C GLU A 70 4.35 13.09 -9.69
N LYS A 71 3.27 12.77 -10.42
CA LYS A 71 2.28 13.77 -10.87
C LYS A 71 1.57 14.47 -9.70
N GLN A 72 1.31 13.75 -8.61
CA GLN A 72 0.52 14.26 -7.47
C GLN A 72 1.38 15.05 -6.47
N VAL A 73 2.59 14.55 -6.16
CA VAL A 73 3.53 15.13 -5.19
C VAL A 73 4.25 16.34 -5.78
N ASN A 74 4.67 16.29 -7.05
CA ASN A 74 5.37 17.41 -7.69
C ASN A 74 4.41 18.42 -8.36
N GLY A 75 3.14 18.03 -8.58
CA GLY A 75 2.14 18.85 -9.27
C GLY A 75 1.22 19.67 -8.35
N SER A 76 1.17 19.38 -7.04
CA SER A 76 0.31 20.08 -6.10
C SER A 76 0.94 20.17 -4.71
N SER A 77 0.90 21.35 -4.09
CA SER A 77 1.50 21.64 -2.78
C SER A 77 0.82 20.92 -1.59
N GLN A 78 -0.04 19.93 -1.84
CA GLN A 78 -0.96 19.35 -0.85
C GLN A 78 -0.49 18.04 -0.21
N ASN A 79 0.52 17.36 -0.77
CA ASN A 79 1.04 16.11 -0.22
C ASN A 79 2.56 16.18 -0.07
N LYS A 80 3.04 16.37 1.16
CA LYS A 80 4.47 16.44 1.49
C LYS A 80 4.92 15.18 2.22
N TYR A 81 4.77 14.01 1.60
CA TYR A 81 5.32 12.78 2.14
C TYR A 81 6.33 12.15 1.20
N PHE A 82 7.32 11.48 1.78
CA PHE A 82 8.28 10.65 1.06
C PHE A 82 7.63 9.29 0.80
N ALA A 83 7.64 8.84 -0.45
CA ALA A 83 7.00 7.60 -0.85
C ALA A 83 8.01 6.51 -1.17
N ALA A 84 7.77 5.29 -0.69
CA ALA A 84 8.54 4.10 -1.02
C ALA A 84 7.64 2.93 -1.37
N GLY A 85 8.07 2.08 -2.32
CA GLY A 85 7.40 0.81 -2.63
C GLY A 85 8.07 -0.35 -1.90
N VAL A 86 7.27 -1.25 -1.32
CA VAL A 86 7.75 -2.41 -0.56
C VAL A 86 7.16 -3.70 -1.14
N PRO A 87 7.87 -4.38 -2.07
CA PRO A 87 7.38 -5.59 -2.68
C PRO A 87 7.45 -6.78 -1.71
N GLY A 88 6.32 -7.45 -1.50
CA GLY A 88 6.23 -8.66 -0.68
C GLY A 88 4.83 -8.91 -0.15
N SER A 89 4.58 -10.16 0.25
CA SER A 89 3.32 -10.51 0.90
C SER A 89 3.25 -9.95 2.32
N PHE A 90 2.15 -9.26 2.65
CA PHE A 90 1.89 -8.78 4.01
C PHE A 90 1.62 -9.91 5.02
N TYR A 91 1.50 -11.17 4.58
CA TYR A 91 1.48 -12.35 5.45
C TYR A 91 2.88 -12.75 5.94
N LYS A 92 3.93 -12.10 5.44
CA LYS A 92 5.32 -12.26 5.86
C LYS A 92 5.81 -10.93 6.44
N ARG A 93 6.97 -10.95 7.11
CA ARG A 93 7.59 -9.72 7.63
C ARG A 93 8.06 -8.85 6.48
N LEU A 94 7.59 -7.60 6.43
CA LEU A 94 8.04 -6.58 5.46
C LEU A 94 8.93 -5.50 6.10
N PHE A 95 8.77 -5.24 7.40
CA PHE A 95 9.45 -4.14 8.09
C PHE A 95 10.20 -4.60 9.35
N PRO A 96 11.26 -3.88 9.75
CA PRO A 96 11.88 -4.02 11.06
C PRO A 96 10.88 -3.81 12.21
N LYS A 97 11.24 -4.28 13.40
CA LYS A 97 10.43 -4.05 14.61
C LYS A 97 10.55 -2.58 15.02
N GLY A 98 9.43 -1.91 15.24
CA GLY A 98 9.37 -0.53 15.73
C GLY A 98 9.46 0.55 14.64
N GLU A 99 9.45 0.15 13.36
CA GLU A 99 9.61 1.08 12.24
C GLU A 99 8.32 1.85 11.89
N LEU A 100 7.16 1.18 11.97
CA LEU A 100 5.90 1.74 11.52
C LEU A 100 5.10 2.34 12.68
N HIS A 101 4.70 3.60 12.53
CA HIS A 101 3.80 4.29 13.46
C HIS A 101 2.34 3.92 13.23
N VAL A 102 1.92 3.87 11.96
CA VAL A 102 0.54 3.60 11.54
C VAL A 102 0.54 2.64 10.36
N VAL A 103 -0.38 1.68 10.38
CA VAL A 103 -0.59 0.74 9.26
C VAL A 103 -2.04 0.80 8.84
N VAL A 104 -2.27 0.97 7.53
CA VAL A 104 -3.61 0.99 6.93
C VAL A 104 -3.69 -0.07 5.85
N THR A 105 -4.81 -0.78 5.84
CA THR A 105 -5.11 -1.80 4.84
C THR A 105 -6.55 -1.60 4.35
N THR A 106 -6.74 -1.60 3.04
CA THR A 106 -8.04 -1.40 2.39
C THR A 106 -8.23 -2.48 1.33
N SER A 107 -9.30 -3.27 1.47
CA SER A 107 -9.66 -4.31 0.49
C SER A 107 -8.51 -5.28 0.14
N ALA A 108 -7.64 -5.60 1.11
CA ALA A 108 -6.54 -6.53 0.94
C ALA A 108 -6.66 -7.80 1.82
N LEU A 109 -7.19 -7.67 3.05
CA LEU A 109 -7.21 -8.77 4.03
C LEU A 109 -8.11 -9.97 3.63
N GLN A 110 -9.06 -9.77 2.74
CA GLN A 110 -9.92 -10.85 2.26
C GLN A 110 -9.18 -11.86 1.35
N TRP A 111 -7.99 -11.52 0.86
CA TRP A 111 -7.20 -12.37 -0.02
C TRP A 111 -6.34 -13.33 0.79
N LEU A 112 -6.69 -14.62 0.78
CA LEU A 112 -5.97 -15.65 1.53
C LEU A 112 -4.59 -15.97 0.91
N SER A 113 -3.63 -16.33 1.75
CA SER A 113 -2.27 -16.71 1.33
C SER A 113 -2.22 -18.06 0.59
N LEU A 114 -3.14 -18.97 0.92
CA LEU A 114 -3.18 -20.33 0.40
C LEU A 114 -4.58 -20.69 -0.05
N ARG A 115 -4.66 -21.54 -1.07
CA ARG A 115 -5.91 -22.15 -1.51
C ARG A 115 -6.27 -23.29 -0.57
N TYR A 116 -7.40 -23.20 0.13
CA TYR A 116 -7.98 -24.36 0.81
C TYR A 116 -8.68 -25.26 -0.22
N MET A 117 -8.01 -26.32 -0.68
CA MET A 117 -8.59 -27.35 -1.55
C MET A 117 -9.22 -28.52 -0.77
N TYR A 118 -9.63 -28.34 0.50
CA TYR A 118 -10.10 -29.45 1.34
C TYR A 118 -11.48 -29.27 2.01
N LEU A 119 -12.26 -28.25 1.67
CA LEU A 119 -13.59 -28.02 2.28
C LEU A 119 -14.79 -28.25 1.35
N LEU A 120 -14.57 -28.87 0.18
CA LEU A 120 -15.65 -29.31 -0.70
C LEU A 120 -15.35 -30.75 -1.15
N ASN A 121 -15.65 -31.70 -0.28
CA ASN A 121 -16.07 -33.06 -0.64
C ASN A 121 -17.43 -33.29 0.00
#